data_AF-A0A1Z9YD06-F1
#
_entry.id   AF-A0A1Z9YD06-F1
#
_cell.length_a   1.000
_cell.length_b   1.000
_cell.length_c   1.000
_cell.angle_alpha   90.00
_cell.angle_beta   90.00
_cell.angle_gamma   90.00
#
_symmetry.space_group_name_H-M   'P 1'
#
loop_
_entity.id
_entity.type
_entity.pdbx_description
1 polymer ?
#
loop_
_entity_poly.entity_id
_entity_poly.type
_entity_poly.pdbx_seq_one_letter_code
_entity_poly.pdbx_strand_id
1 'polypeptide(L)'
;MSISIRLSFASLIAGLALAACAPSPSPNDAGESSLPMRLLDDTVVTAELRDLNDGSWAVDYFFAEPQKAMFFSRSLGDYRTSTWAPQEGSPGIERIGGFDAMVFDAPTSEASYVISPYTGDIMGDYSPWLAFSDGSLALYTGQFELLGAATGDEILALEGNLGAWEGEQGTLGVRVLTDQPMLLDGSMYTGEVETWTRGEGDYVMIGDTPLEEGESYIGVIDDALPAQIADSLDADLNGIFGGYEEAFGYTLPEKVTLYFAFGGFDHPGFSFSGSVIGSNLIVMNVSGEVLRDYPSAIREHILWFFAHEGAHVFQGVEGAMPGLGGDSWIHEGSANTMATQILMRTGVAGPSYQLSELNRALDECAAGLAEGPLTSLAGQVHYACGDLIFTMAATSLEHSDVYDIWRAFQAAVAENEGEGFDTALVVSVFEEMGVKPDTLEAIEAVLYEPLSDPRAELVAGLVTSGLTHHFNDAGQVTDFQTP
;
A
#
# COMPACT_ATOMS: atom_id res chain seq x y z
N MET A 1 2.12 68.80 30.34
CA MET A 1 1.41 69.74 31.23
C MET A 1 1.32 69.07 32.59
N SER A 2 2.13 69.54 33.54
CA SER A 2 2.15 69.08 34.93
C SER A 2 0.82 69.39 35.62
N ILE A 3 0.40 68.55 36.58
CA ILE A 3 0.30 68.90 38.01
C ILE A 3 -0.33 67.72 38.78
N SER A 4 0.41 67.27 39.78
CA SER A 4 0.05 66.32 40.84
C SER A 4 -0.93 66.91 41.85
N ILE A 5 -1.56 66.07 42.69
CA ILE A 5 -1.73 66.34 44.13
C ILE A 5 -1.71 64.98 44.88
N ARG A 6 -0.88 64.95 45.92
CA ARG A 6 -0.73 63.90 46.93
C ARG A 6 -1.75 64.12 48.06
N LEU A 7 -2.10 63.07 48.79
CA LEU A 7 -2.13 63.19 50.26
C LEU A 7 -1.85 61.85 50.94
N SER A 8 -0.87 61.89 51.84
CA SER A 8 -0.37 60.83 52.70
C SER A 8 -1.12 60.84 54.03
N PHE A 9 -1.23 59.67 54.68
CA PHE A 9 -1.16 59.59 56.14
C PHE A 9 -0.40 58.32 56.57
N ALA A 10 0.34 58.48 57.66
CA ALA A 10 1.46 57.68 58.09
C ALA A 10 1.17 56.94 59.41
N SER A 11 2.15 56.09 59.80
CA SER A 11 2.43 55.53 61.14
C SER A 11 1.90 54.09 61.36
N LEU A 12 2.59 53.15 62.02
CA LEU A 12 3.87 53.13 62.73
C LEU A 12 4.34 51.66 62.91
N ILE A 13 5.62 51.40 62.61
CA ILE A 13 6.63 50.54 63.27
C ILE A 13 6.18 49.34 64.15
N ALA A 14 6.67 48.14 63.80
CA ALA A 14 7.38 47.23 64.73
C ALA A 14 8.18 46.18 63.95
N GLY A 15 9.50 46.21 64.09
CA GLY A 15 10.39 45.16 63.58
C GLY A 15 10.47 43.97 64.54
N LEU A 16 10.41 42.76 63.99
CA LEU A 16 10.99 41.56 64.60
C LEU A 16 11.76 40.82 63.51
N ALA A 17 13.08 40.72 63.70
CA ALA A 17 13.92 39.78 62.98
C ALA A 17 13.70 38.39 63.57
N LEU A 18 13.25 37.44 62.76
CA LEU A 18 13.30 36.02 63.06
C LEU A 18 13.88 35.28 61.85
N ALA A 19 14.77 34.35 62.18
CA ALA A 19 15.67 33.66 61.30
C ALA A 19 14.95 32.74 60.30
N ALA A 20 15.69 32.44 59.23
CA ALA A 20 15.34 31.53 58.16
C ALA A 20 14.92 30.13 58.65
N CYS A 21 13.80 29.65 58.11
CA CYS A 21 13.58 28.25 57.76
C CYS A 21 12.87 28.25 56.41
N ALA A 22 13.61 27.96 55.34
CA ALA A 22 13.01 27.62 54.06
C ALA A 22 12.22 26.31 54.22
N PRO A 23 11.00 26.18 53.67
CA PRO A 23 10.32 24.89 53.61
C PRO A 23 11.14 23.96 52.69
N SER A 24 11.48 22.79 53.22
CA SER A 24 12.04 21.69 52.42
C SER A 24 11.05 21.33 51.30
N PRO A 25 11.51 21.13 50.05
CA PRO A 25 10.66 20.65 48.99
C PRO A 25 10.17 19.22 49.32
N SER A 26 8.89 19.00 49.05
CA SER A 26 8.23 17.70 49.21
C SER A 26 8.84 16.70 48.20
N PRO A 27 9.03 15.41 48.53
CA PRO A 27 9.72 14.45 47.65
C PRO A 27 8.90 13.99 46.43
N ASN A 28 7.75 14.61 46.14
CA ASN A 28 6.81 14.14 45.11
C ASN A 28 6.67 15.05 43.89
N ASP A 29 7.49 16.10 43.76
CA ASP A 29 7.70 16.77 42.46
C ASP A 29 8.91 16.12 41.76
N ALA A 30 8.80 14.82 41.50
CA ALA A 30 9.55 14.21 40.42
C ALA A 30 8.91 14.76 39.15
N GLY A 31 9.60 15.69 38.49
CA GLY A 31 9.11 16.30 37.27
C GLY A 31 8.63 15.22 36.32
N GLU A 32 7.37 15.35 35.90
CA GLU A 32 6.98 14.92 34.56
C GLU A 32 8.04 15.53 33.64
N SER A 33 8.92 14.66 33.15
CA SER A 33 9.79 14.97 32.03
C SER A 33 8.85 15.32 30.89
N SER A 34 8.54 16.60 30.75
CA SER A 34 7.98 17.13 29.52
C SER A 34 9.07 16.94 28.47
N LEU A 35 9.12 15.75 27.86
CA LEU A 35 9.65 15.61 26.53
C LEU A 35 8.99 16.75 25.74
N PRO A 36 9.74 17.69 25.13
CA PRO A 36 9.10 18.66 24.27
C PRO A 36 8.25 17.88 23.28
N MET A 37 7.03 18.37 23.04
CA MET A 37 5.94 17.86 22.20
C MET A 37 6.39 17.36 20.81
N ARG A 38 7.20 16.30 20.76
CA ARG A 38 7.97 15.83 19.59
C ARG A 38 7.58 14.42 19.20
N LEU A 39 7.28 13.56 20.18
CA LEU A 39 6.59 12.30 19.93
C LEU A 39 5.09 12.57 19.82
N LEU A 40 4.45 11.98 18.81
CA LEU A 40 2.99 11.90 18.75
C LEU A 40 2.48 10.94 19.82
N ASP A 41 1.27 11.21 20.31
CA ASP A 41 0.60 10.36 21.29
C ASP A 41 0.48 8.92 20.77
N ASP A 42 0.70 7.95 21.66
CA ASP A 42 0.65 6.50 21.38
C ASP A 42 1.65 5.99 20.30
N THR A 43 2.74 6.72 20.05
CA THR A 43 3.81 6.31 19.13
C THR A 43 5.11 5.96 19.85
N VAL A 44 5.87 5.01 19.28
CA VAL A 44 7.21 4.65 19.79
C VAL A 44 8.33 5.39 19.06
N VAL A 45 8.04 5.84 17.85
CA VAL A 45 8.90 6.66 17.00
C VAL A 45 8.04 7.74 16.37
N THR A 46 8.55 8.95 16.22
CA THR A 46 7.95 9.98 15.36
C THR A 46 8.97 10.45 14.33
N ALA A 47 8.59 10.47 13.06
CA ALA A 47 9.31 11.13 11.98
C ALA A 47 8.67 12.49 11.70
N GLU A 48 9.44 13.56 11.90
CA GLU A 48 9.04 14.92 11.54
C GLU A 48 9.71 15.30 10.22
N LEU A 49 8.93 15.48 9.16
CA LEU A 49 9.37 15.93 7.86
C LEU A 49 9.10 17.41 7.70
N ARG A 50 10.11 18.18 7.28
CA ARG A 50 9.99 19.62 7.07
C ARG A 50 10.56 20.03 5.73
N ASP A 51 9.73 20.71 4.93
CA ASP A 51 10.13 21.27 3.65
C ASP A 51 11.16 22.39 3.86
N LEU A 52 12.33 22.28 3.23
CA LEU A 52 13.40 23.27 3.31
C LEU A 52 13.27 24.37 2.24
N ASN A 53 12.25 24.31 1.38
CA ASN A 53 11.96 25.26 0.31
C ASN A 53 13.07 25.38 -0.75
N ASP A 54 13.94 24.37 -0.87
CA ASP A 54 15.00 24.28 -1.88
C ASP A 54 14.95 22.97 -2.69
N GLY A 55 13.85 22.23 -2.56
CA GLY A 55 13.66 20.90 -3.15
C GLY A 55 14.17 19.75 -2.26
N SER A 56 14.75 20.05 -1.11
CA SER A 56 15.12 19.06 -0.09
C SER A 56 14.22 19.15 1.15
N TRP A 57 14.24 18.08 1.94
CA TRP A 57 13.45 17.96 3.17
C TRP A 57 14.36 17.64 4.35
N ALA A 58 14.08 18.20 5.52
CA ALA A 58 14.63 17.68 6.76
C ALA A 58 13.74 16.56 7.29
N VAL A 59 14.34 15.48 7.79
CA VAL A 59 13.65 14.42 8.53
C VAL A 59 14.31 14.28 9.90
N ASP A 60 13.55 14.56 10.94
CA ASP A 60 13.96 14.42 12.33
C ASP A 60 13.19 13.26 12.97
N TYR A 61 13.90 12.22 13.39
CA TYR A 61 13.36 11.11 14.15
C TYR A 61 13.47 11.35 15.64
N PHE A 62 12.40 11.03 16.37
CA PHE A 62 12.35 11.01 17.82
C PHE A 62 11.94 9.61 18.30
N PHE A 63 12.68 9.06 19.25
CA PHE A 63 12.45 7.71 19.78
C PHE A 63 11.96 7.79 21.24
N ALA A 64 10.93 6.99 21.57
CA ALA A 64 10.40 6.90 22.94
C ALA A 64 11.45 6.40 23.95
N GLU A 65 12.35 5.53 23.51
CA GLU A 65 13.49 5.05 24.28
C GLU A 65 14.80 5.20 23.50
N PRO A 66 15.95 5.42 24.16
CA PRO A 66 17.24 5.49 23.47
C PRO A 66 17.60 4.20 22.70
N GLN A 67 17.91 4.34 21.42
CA GLN A 67 18.15 3.24 20.48
C GLN A 67 19.64 3.08 20.17
N LYS A 68 20.09 1.84 19.98
CA LYS A 68 21.46 1.50 19.56
C LYS A 68 21.56 1.16 18.07
N ALA A 69 20.52 0.56 17.52
CA ALA A 69 20.38 0.33 16.11
C ALA A 69 18.91 0.42 15.72
N MET A 70 18.63 0.94 14.54
CA MET A 70 17.31 0.95 13.92
C MET A 70 17.46 0.53 12.46
N PHE A 71 16.44 -0.08 11.86
CA PHE A 71 16.41 -0.38 10.44
C PHE A 71 15.03 -0.10 9.85
N PHE A 72 15.00 0.21 8.56
CA PHE A 72 13.75 0.52 7.86
C PHE A 72 13.03 -0.79 7.49
N SER A 73 11.75 -0.92 7.87
CA SER A 73 10.95 -2.10 7.48
C SER A 73 10.78 -2.17 5.96
N ARG A 74 10.81 -1.02 5.28
CA ARG A 74 10.82 -0.87 3.82
C ARG A 74 12.18 -0.46 3.31
N SER A 75 12.91 -1.42 2.76
CA SER A 75 14.35 -1.31 2.46
C SER A 75 14.69 -1.68 1.01
N LEU A 76 13.73 -1.71 0.09
CA LEU A 76 14.03 -2.01 -1.31
C LEU A 76 14.58 -0.78 -2.06
N GLY A 77 15.33 -1.00 -3.15
CA GLY A 77 15.83 0.06 -4.04
C GLY A 77 17.15 0.74 -3.66
N ASP A 78 17.67 0.57 -2.42
CA ASP A 78 18.94 1.17 -1.95
C ASP A 78 19.08 2.68 -2.27
N TYR A 79 17.94 3.40 -2.25
CA TYR A 79 17.93 4.81 -2.60
C TYR A 79 18.41 5.69 -1.44
N ARG A 80 18.15 5.29 -0.18
CA ARG A 80 18.45 6.10 1.02
C ARG A 80 19.93 6.38 1.18
N THR A 81 20.81 5.41 0.89
CA THR A 81 22.26 5.56 1.00
C THR A 81 22.83 6.65 0.08
N SER A 82 22.09 7.02 -0.97
CA SER A 82 22.47 8.07 -1.93
C SER A 82 21.69 9.37 -1.79
N THR A 83 20.49 9.33 -1.20
CA THR A 83 19.56 10.47 -1.14
C THR A 83 19.43 11.09 0.25
N TRP A 84 19.91 10.41 1.30
CA TRP A 84 19.82 10.88 2.69
C TRP A 84 21.20 11.25 3.22
N ALA A 85 21.35 12.52 3.61
CA ALA A 85 22.57 13.05 4.19
C ALA A 85 22.40 13.23 5.71
N PRO A 86 23.23 12.59 6.54
CA PRO A 86 23.12 12.72 8.00
C PRO A 86 23.50 14.13 8.47
N GLN A 87 22.76 14.64 9.45
CA GLN A 87 23.09 15.86 10.16
C GLN A 87 24.07 15.58 11.32
N GLU A 88 24.62 16.64 11.92
CA GLU A 88 25.57 16.52 13.03
C GLU A 88 25.00 15.66 14.17
N GLY A 89 25.76 14.64 14.58
CA GLY A 89 25.35 13.70 15.64
C GLY A 89 24.54 12.49 15.18
N SER A 90 24.13 12.43 13.91
CA SER A 90 23.41 11.29 13.33
C SER A 90 24.35 10.36 12.55
N PRO A 91 24.14 9.02 12.59
CA PRO A 91 24.93 8.08 11.81
C PRO A 91 24.55 8.19 10.33
N GLY A 92 25.43 7.73 9.45
CA GLY A 92 25.04 7.48 8.06
C GLY A 92 24.06 6.30 7.98
N ILE A 93 23.23 6.29 6.94
CA ILE A 93 22.42 5.11 6.60
C ILE A 93 23.31 4.13 5.84
N GLU A 94 23.36 2.89 6.32
CA GLU A 94 24.16 1.82 5.75
C GLU A 94 23.29 0.61 5.36
N ARG A 95 23.76 -0.18 4.40
CA ARG A 95 23.11 -1.42 4.00
C ARG A 95 23.63 -2.59 4.85
N ILE A 96 22.79 -3.11 5.75
CA ILE A 96 23.13 -4.22 6.65
C ILE A 96 22.15 -5.36 6.43
N GLY A 97 22.65 -6.52 6.00
CA GLY A 97 21.82 -7.72 5.84
C GLY A 97 20.59 -7.52 4.96
N GLY A 98 20.66 -6.69 3.92
CA GLY A 98 19.50 -6.41 3.07
C GLY A 98 18.53 -5.35 3.61
N PHE A 99 18.88 -4.63 4.67
CA PHE A 99 18.11 -3.51 5.21
C PHE A 99 18.90 -2.20 5.21
N ASP A 100 18.20 -1.09 5.01
CA ASP A 100 18.73 0.24 5.31
C ASP A 100 18.72 0.41 6.83
N ALA A 101 19.85 0.78 7.42
CA ALA A 101 20.02 0.76 8.86
C ALA A 101 20.82 1.95 9.40
N MET A 102 20.51 2.32 10.64
CA MET A 102 21.21 3.30 11.45
C MET A 102 21.83 2.57 12.64
N VAL A 103 23.16 2.65 12.79
CA VAL A 103 23.87 2.11 13.94
C VAL A 103 24.53 3.26 14.69
N PHE A 104 24.19 3.41 15.96
CA PHE A 104 24.61 4.56 16.77
C PHE A 104 25.83 4.20 17.64
N ASP A 105 26.82 5.09 17.70
CA ASP A 105 28.01 4.93 18.55
C ASP A 105 27.66 4.85 20.05
N ALA A 106 26.58 5.52 20.45
CA ALA A 106 25.99 5.48 21.78
C ALA A 106 24.46 5.51 21.67
N PRO A 107 23.72 4.91 22.62
CA PRO A 107 22.26 4.99 22.61
C PRO A 107 21.76 6.44 22.51
N THR A 108 20.88 6.72 21.55
CA THR A 108 20.33 8.06 21.30
C THR A 108 18.81 8.02 21.16
N SER A 109 18.14 9.12 21.49
CA SER A 109 16.69 9.29 21.31
C SER A 109 16.31 10.08 20.06
N GLU A 110 17.30 10.48 19.25
CA GLU A 110 17.08 11.28 18.04
C GLU A 110 18.08 10.96 16.92
N ALA A 111 17.62 11.15 15.67
CA ALA A 111 18.44 11.09 14.46
C ALA A 111 17.86 12.04 13.41
N SER A 112 18.71 12.76 12.68
CA SER A 112 18.32 13.84 11.78
C SER A 112 19.03 13.72 10.43
N TYR A 113 18.28 13.93 9.36
CA TYR A 113 18.74 13.84 7.98
C TYR A 113 18.23 15.00 7.15
N VAL A 114 19.00 15.37 6.12
CA VAL A 114 18.48 16.12 4.97
C VAL A 114 18.35 15.13 3.82
N ILE A 115 17.16 15.06 3.24
CA ILE A 115 16.81 14.10 2.21
C ILE A 115 16.47 14.81 0.91
N SER A 116 16.91 14.24 -0.21
CA SER A 116 16.41 14.59 -1.54
C SER A 116 15.27 13.64 -1.89
N PRO A 117 14.06 14.12 -2.24
CA PRO A 117 12.95 13.27 -2.65
C PRO A 117 13.37 12.28 -3.73
N TYR A 118 13.14 10.98 -3.47
CA TYR A 118 13.34 9.93 -4.46
C TYR A 118 12.01 9.58 -5.11
N THR A 119 11.93 9.79 -6.42
CA THR A 119 10.72 9.60 -7.23
C THR A 119 10.87 8.49 -8.26
N GLY A 120 11.96 7.72 -8.18
CA GLY A 120 12.19 6.57 -9.06
C GLY A 120 11.39 5.37 -8.61
N ASP A 121 11.13 4.46 -9.55
CA ASP A 121 10.41 3.22 -9.26
C ASP A 121 11.24 2.27 -8.39
N ILE A 122 10.60 1.67 -7.38
CA ILE A 122 11.22 0.67 -6.49
C ILE A 122 10.51 -0.65 -6.74
N MET A 123 11.19 -1.57 -7.43
CA MET A 123 10.62 -2.87 -7.72
C MET A 123 10.23 -3.60 -6.42
N GLY A 124 8.93 -3.90 -6.28
CA GLY A 124 8.37 -4.60 -5.12
C GLY A 124 8.09 -3.71 -3.90
N ASP A 125 8.13 -2.38 -4.03
CA ASP A 125 7.78 -1.45 -2.95
C ASP A 125 7.20 -0.14 -3.49
N TYR A 126 6.66 0.68 -2.60
CA TYR A 126 6.16 2.00 -2.93
C TYR A 126 7.28 3.01 -3.11
N SER A 127 7.17 3.84 -4.15
CA SER A 127 8.04 5.02 -4.27
C SER A 127 7.76 5.97 -3.09
N PRO A 128 8.78 6.47 -2.37
CA PRO A 128 8.57 7.34 -1.21
C PRO A 128 7.94 8.67 -1.58
N TRP A 129 8.19 9.12 -2.81
CA TRP A 129 7.61 10.33 -3.36
C TRP A 129 7.08 10.03 -4.76
N LEU A 130 5.84 10.42 -5.03
CA LEU A 130 5.33 10.57 -6.38
C LEU A 130 5.44 12.03 -6.77
N ALA A 131 5.95 12.30 -7.96
CA ALA A 131 6.07 13.65 -8.48
C ALA A 131 5.00 13.90 -9.54
N PHE A 132 4.33 15.05 -9.42
CA PHE A 132 3.41 15.57 -10.42
C PHE A 132 4.12 16.62 -11.26
N SER A 133 3.66 16.80 -12.51
CA SER A 133 4.29 17.71 -13.46
C SER A 133 4.26 19.20 -13.06
N ASP A 134 3.35 19.59 -12.17
CA ASP A 134 3.23 20.93 -11.63
C ASP A 134 4.20 21.21 -10.46
N GLY A 135 4.97 20.21 -10.04
CA GLY A 135 5.93 20.27 -8.94
C GLY A 135 5.37 19.82 -7.59
N SER A 136 4.09 19.43 -7.53
CA SER A 136 3.50 18.84 -6.34
C SER A 136 4.00 17.41 -6.12
N LEU A 137 3.89 16.94 -4.87
CA LEU A 137 4.42 15.66 -4.44
C LEU A 137 3.38 14.88 -3.64
N ALA A 138 3.32 13.56 -3.80
CA ALA A 138 2.65 12.69 -2.82
C ALA A 138 3.70 11.89 -2.04
N LEU A 139 3.72 12.08 -0.72
CA LEU A 139 4.66 11.45 0.21
C LEU A 139 4.06 10.17 0.78
N TYR A 140 4.66 9.01 0.49
CA TYR A 140 4.26 7.76 1.13
C TYR A 140 4.89 7.63 2.52
N THR A 141 4.08 7.70 3.56
CA THR A 141 4.53 7.76 4.96
C THR A 141 5.12 6.44 5.46
N GLY A 142 4.73 5.31 4.85
CA GLY A 142 5.23 3.98 5.22
C GLY A 142 6.74 3.79 4.96
N GLN A 143 7.34 4.60 4.09
CA GLN A 143 8.79 4.60 3.85
C GLN A 143 9.60 5.20 5.02
N PHE A 144 8.95 5.72 6.06
CA PHE A 144 9.65 6.27 7.23
C PHE A 144 9.64 5.32 8.42
N GLU A 145 9.03 4.14 8.28
CA GLU A 145 8.88 3.15 9.35
C GLU A 145 10.21 2.51 9.74
N LEU A 146 10.46 2.49 11.06
CA LEU A 146 11.68 1.99 11.67
C LEU A 146 11.37 0.92 12.71
N LEU A 147 12.21 -0.12 12.73
CA LEU A 147 12.23 -1.19 13.71
C LEU A 147 13.51 -1.12 14.53
N GLY A 148 13.40 -1.27 15.84
CA GLY A 148 14.54 -1.17 16.76
C GLY A 148 15.26 -2.49 16.95
N ALA A 149 16.58 -2.48 16.88
CA ALA A 149 17.44 -3.63 17.12
C ALA A 149 18.47 -3.34 18.21
N ALA A 150 18.94 -4.38 18.90
CA ALA A 150 19.96 -4.24 19.92
C ALA A 150 21.33 -3.90 19.33
N THR A 151 21.64 -4.43 18.13
CA THR A 151 22.90 -4.24 17.41
C THR A 151 22.73 -4.35 15.89
N GLY A 152 23.72 -3.89 15.13
CA GLY A 152 23.79 -4.16 13.68
C GLY A 152 23.93 -5.65 13.33
N ASP A 153 24.53 -6.46 14.21
CA ASP A 153 24.65 -7.92 13.97
C ASP A 153 23.29 -8.62 13.99
N GLU A 154 22.33 -8.12 14.78
CA GLU A 154 20.95 -8.63 14.80
C GLU A 154 20.23 -8.34 13.48
N ILE A 155 20.40 -7.13 12.94
CA ILE A 155 19.88 -6.76 11.61
C ILE A 155 20.52 -7.63 10.53
N LEU A 156 21.85 -7.84 10.61
CA LEU A 156 22.57 -8.69 9.66
C LEU A 156 22.03 -10.12 9.61
N ALA A 157 21.62 -10.66 10.76
CA ALA A 157 21.10 -12.02 10.89
C ALA A 157 19.72 -12.23 10.23
N LEU A 158 19.01 -11.14 9.88
CA LEU A 158 17.73 -11.22 9.16
C LEU A 158 17.91 -11.59 7.68
N GLU A 159 19.11 -11.37 7.11
CA GLU A 159 19.45 -11.74 5.72
C GLU A 159 18.42 -11.26 4.67
N GLY A 160 17.83 -10.08 4.89
CA GLY A 160 16.86 -9.43 4.00
C GLY A 160 15.43 -9.95 4.17
N ASN A 161 15.19 -10.85 5.12
CA ASN A 161 13.87 -11.40 5.40
C ASN A 161 13.24 -10.69 6.60
N LEU A 162 12.33 -9.74 6.34
CA LEU A 162 11.61 -9.03 7.39
C LEU A 162 10.76 -9.98 8.25
N GLY A 163 10.25 -11.07 7.67
CA GLY A 163 9.46 -12.08 8.40
C GLY A 163 10.28 -12.87 9.43
N ALA A 164 11.61 -12.77 9.43
CA ALA A 164 12.46 -13.33 10.47
C ALA A 164 12.62 -12.41 11.69
N TRP A 165 12.05 -11.20 11.64
CA TRP A 165 12.10 -10.25 12.76
C TRP A 165 11.13 -10.66 13.87
N GLU A 166 11.66 -10.91 15.06
CA GLU A 166 10.87 -11.31 16.24
C GLU A 166 10.64 -10.15 17.24
N GLY A 167 11.16 -8.95 16.95
CA GLY A 167 11.00 -7.79 17.83
C GLY A 167 9.66 -7.07 17.65
N GLU A 168 9.40 -6.08 18.50
CA GLU A 168 8.15 -5.33 18.47
C GLU A 168 8.09 -4.35 17.29
N GLN A 169 6.99 -4.39 16.55
CA GLN A 169 6.62 -3.33 15.60
C GLN A 169 5.64 -2.37 16.28
N GLY A 170 6.18 -1.26 16.76
CA GLY A 170 5.36 -0.17 17.31
C GLY A 170 4.86 0.78 16.23
N THR A 171 3.93 1.65 16.63
CA THR A 171 3.36 2.67 15.75
C THR A 171 4.36 3.78 15.49
N LEU A 172 4.56 4.13 14.22
CA LEU A 172 5.27 5.33 13.78
C LEU A 172 4.29 6.50 13.73
N GLY A 173 4.63 7.61 14.36
CA GLY A 173 4.02 8.91 14.08
C GLY A 173 4.72 9.60 12.92
N VAL A 174 3.97 10.25 12.03
CA VAL A 174 4.50 11.05 10.93
C VAL A 174 3.89 12.44 11.01
N ARG A 175 4.76 13.45 11.13
CA ARG A 175 4.37 14.86 11.09
C ARG A 175 5.00 15.49 9.85
N VAL A 176 4.21 16.14 9.02
CA VAL A 176 4.68 16.85 7.82
C VAL A 176 4.45 18.34 8.02
N LEU A 177 5.52 19.14 7.90
CA LEU A 177 5.48 20.60 7.99
C LEU A 177 5.91 21.24 6.67
N THR A 178 5.03 22.06 6.11
CA THR A 178 5.29 22.82 4.88
C THR A 178 4.35 24.02 4.78
N ASP A 179 4.79 25.05 4.07
CA ASP A 179 3.95 26.21 3.73
C ASP A 179 3.01 25.90 2.54
N GLN A 180 3.18 24.77 1.87
CA GLN A 180 2.29 24.28 0.81
C GLN A 180 0.99 23.70 1.40
N PRO A 181 -0.13 23.73 0.67
CA PRO A 181 -1.31 22.97 1.05
C PRO A 181 -1.02 21.47 1.05
N MET A 182 -1.71 20.76 1.93
CA MET A 182 -1.62 19.30 2.01
C MET A 182 -3.01 18.67 1.96
N LEU A 183 -3.11 17.48 1.39
CA LEU A 183 -4.31 16.66 1.37
C LEU A 183 -3.99 15.28 1.95
N LEU A 184 -4.80 14.87 2.92
CA LEU A 184 -4.75 13.56 3.57
C LEU A 184 -6.19 13.18 3.94
N ASP A 185 -6.60 11.94 3.68
CA ASP A 185 -7.95 11.43 4.00
C ASP A 185 -9.09 12.37 3.53
N GLY A 186 -8.97 12.90 2.31
CA GLY A 186 -9.96 13.82 1.73
C GLY A 186 -10.04 15.20 2.40
N SER A 187 -9.17 15.49 3.37
CA SER A 187 -9.15 16.74 4.14
C SER A 187 -7.94 17.61 3.77
N MET A 188 -8.17 18.92 3.62
CA MET A 188 -7.10 19.89 3.34
C MET A 188 -6.47 20.41 4.63
N TYR A 189 -5.15 20.47 4.66
CA TYR A 189 -4.32 20.95 5.75
C TYR A 189 -3.38 22.06 5.27
N THR A 190 -2.93 22.90 6.20
CA THR A 190 -1.95 23.97 5.94
C THR A 190 -0.98 24.07 7.10
N GLY A 191 0.31 24.22 6.82
CA GLY A 191 1.35 24.37 7.84
C GLY A 191 1.81 23.03 8.42
N GLU A 192 0.87 22.19 8.87
CA GLU A 192 1.17 20.92 9.52
C GLU A 192 0.05 19.90 9.30
N VAL A 193 0.42 18.63 9.11
CA VAL A 193 -0.47 17.47 9.20
C VAL A 193 0.24 16.34 9.96
N GLU A 194 -0.52 15.61 10.76
CA GLU A 194 -0.04 14.45 11.53
C GLU A 194 -0.82 13.21 11.10
N THR A 195 -0.11 12.10 10.93
CA THR A 195 -0.68 10.77 10.69
C THR A 195 0.18 9.72 11.40
N TRP A 196 -0.22 8.46 11.34
CA TRP A 196 0.55 7.36 11.91
C TRP A 196 0.55 6.16 10.96
N THR A 197 1.56 5.30 11.08
CA THR A 197 1.70 4.09 10.27
C THR A 197 2.02 2.89 11.16
N ARG A 198 1.60 1.71 10.71
CA ARG A 198 1.99 0.43 11.29
C ARG A 198 1.91 -0.68 10.23
N GLY A 199 3.05 -0.97 9.60
CA GLY A 199 3.21 -1.92 8.50
C GLY A 199 2.81 -1.34 7.14
N GLU A 200 1.73 -0.56 7.12
CA GLU A 200 1.25 0.19 5.96
C GLU A 200 1.18 1.68 6.30
N GLY A 201 1.55 2.52 5.34
CA GLY A 201 1.42 3.97 5.45
C GLY A 201 0.34 4.52 4.54
N ASP A 202 0.32 5.84 4.38
CA ASP A 202 -0.62 6.57 3.54
C ASP A 202 0.14 7.60 2.69
N TYR A 203 -0.52 8.23 1.72
CA TYR A 203 0.03 9.34 0.96
C TYR A 203 -0.46 10.69 1.49
N VAL A 204 0.49 11.52 1.92
CA VAL A 204 0.26 12.95 2.12
C VAL A 204 0.56 13.65 0.80
N MET A 205 -0.48 14.13 0.13
CA MET A 205 -0.33 14.99 -1.05
C MET A 205 0.06 16.39 -0.61
N ILE A 206 1.06 16.99 -1.26
CA ILE A 206 1.71 18.26 -0.92
C ILE A 206 1.81 19.10 -2.18
N GLY A 207 1.17 20.27 -2.18
CA GLY A 207 1.21 21.22 -3.30
C GLY A 207 -0.16 21.79 -3.65
N ASP A 208 -0.19 22.54 -4.76
CA ASP A 208 -1.36 23.29 -5.23
C ASP A 208 -2.14 22.57 -6.34
N THR A 209 -1.85 21.28 -6.63
CA THR A 209 -2.55 20.57 -7.70
C THR A 209 -4.06 20.58 -7.46
N PRO A 210 -4.87 20.99 -8.45
CA PRO A 210 -6.30 21.01 -8.29
C PRO A 210 -6.87 19.61 -8.00
N LEU A 211 -7.80 19.55 -7.04
CA LEU A 211 -8.64 18.38 -6.87
C LEU A 211 -9.60 18.28 -8.06
N GLU A 212 -9.58 17.13 -8.71
CA GLU A 212 -10.53 16.74 -9.73
C GLU A 212 -11.60 15.83 -9.09
N GLU A 213 -12.85 16.05 -9.48
CA GLU A 213 -13.98 15.22 -9.04
C GLU A 213 -14.69 14.66 -10.28
N GLY A 214 -14.63 13.32 -10.42
CA GLY A 214 -15.38 12.56 -11.42
C GLY A 214 -16.67 11.96 -10.82
N GLU A 215 -17.35 11.10 -11.57
CA GLU A 215 -18.55 10.40 -11.09
C GLU A 215 -18.23 9.39 -9.98
N SER A 216 -17.11 8.66 -10.09
CA SER A 216 -16.72 7.59 -9.14
C SER A 216 -15.49 7.91 -8.29
N TYR A 217 -14.78 9.01 -8.54
CA TYR A 217 -13.55 9.38 -7.82
C TYR A 217 -13.49 10.86 -7.43
N ILE A 218 -12.64 11.15 -6.45
CA ILE A 218 -12.11 12.48 -6.13
C ILE A 218 -10.59 12.34 -6.04
N GLY A 219 -9.81 13.23 -6.62
CA GLY A 219 -8.38 12.96 -6.66
C GLY A 219 -7.51 14.05 -7.27
N VAL A 220 -6.24 13.70 -7.43
CA VAL A 220 -5.22 14.53 -8.07
C VAL A 220 -4.78 13.80 -9.34
N ILE A 221 -5.08 14.40 -10.48
CA ILE A 221 -4.74 13.88 -11.81
C ILE A 221 -3.69 14.81 -12.41
N ASP A 222 -2.58 14.24 -12.88
CA ASP A 222 -1.49 15.04 -13.43
C ASP A 222 -1.92 15.69 -14.76
N ASP A 223 -1.96 17.02 -14.80
CA ASP A 223 -2.32 17.83 -15.97
C ASP A 223 -1.43 17.58 -17.20
N ALA A 224 -0.24 16.98 -17.03
CA ALA A 224 0.65 16.63 -18.13
C ALA A 224 0.36 15.25 -18.75
N LEU A 225 -0.61 14.48 -18.21
CA LEU A 225 -1.04 13.24 -18.82
C LEU A 225 -1.42 13.46 -20.30
N PRO A 226 -1.16 12.48 -21.18
CA PRO A 226 -1.68 12.52 -22.55
C PRO A 226 -3.19 12.78 -22.54
N ALA A 227 -3.64 13.77 -23.33
CA ALA A 227 -5.03 14.20 -23.35
C ALA A 227 -6.02 13.04 -23.58
N GLN A 228 -5.63 12.01 -24.34
CA GLN A 228 -6.47 10.83 -24.57
C GLN A 228 -6.76 10.03 -23.29
N ILE A 229 -5.84 10.03 -22.32
CA ILE A 229 -6.02 9.40 -21.01
C ILE A 229 -6.91 10.29 -20.14
N ALA A 230 -6.55 11.57 -20.02
CA ALA A 230 -7.29 12.52 -19.19
C ALA A 230 -8.75 12.68 -19.65
N ASP A 231 -8.99 12.81 -20.97
CA ASP A 231 -10.32 13.00 -21.53
C ASP A 231 -11.25 11.79 -21.36
N SER A 232 -10.69 10.57 -21.23
CA SER A 232 -11.49 9.34 -21.09
C SER A 232 -11.59 8.82 -19.65
N LEU A 233 -10.76 9.31 -18.74
CA LEU A 233 -10.59 8.78 -17.38
C LEU A 233 -11.92 8.67 -16.63
N ASP A 234 -12.71 9.75 -16.57
CA ASP A 234 -13.98 9.77 -15.84
C ASP A 234 -14.99 8.75 -16.39
N ALA A 235 -15.16 8.71 -17.71
CA ALA A 235 -16.07 7.76 -18.35
C ALA A 235 -15.60 6.30 -18.16
N ASP A 236 -14.29 6.06 -18.25
CA ASP A 236 -13.70 4.73 -18.11
C ASP A 236 -13.81 4.21 -16.67
N LEU A 237 -13.46 5.04 -15.67
CA LEU A 237 -13.58 4.68 -14.27
C LEU A 237 -15.05 4.51 -13.88
N ASN A 238 -15.96 5.39 -14.30
CA ASN A 238 -17.38 5.22 -14.04
C ASN A 238 -17.94 3.91 -14.62
N GLY A 239 -17.48 3.51 -15.81
CA GLY A 239 -17.81 2.21 -16.39
C GLY A 239 -17.30 1.04 -15.55
N ILE A 240 -16.07 1.12 -15.05
CA ILE A 240 -15.45 0.09 -14.19
C ILE A 240 -16.18 -0.02 -12.85
N PHE A 241 -16.29 1.08 -12.11
CA PHE A 241 -16.93 1.12 -10.80
C PHE A 241 -18.42 0.77 -10.90
N GLY A 242 -19.16 1.33 -11.86
CA GLY A 242 -20.55 0.95 -12.10
C GLY A 242 -20.72 -0.53 -12.44
N GLY A 243 -19.76 -1.13 -13.16
CA GLY A 243 -19.72 -2.57 -13.42
C GLY A 243 -19.53 -3.40 -12.15
N TYR A 244 -18.68 -2.95 -11.23
CA TYR A 244 -18.53 -3.57 -9.90
C TYR A 244 -19.79 -3.41 -9.05
N GLU A 245 -20.41 -2.23 -9.01
CA GLU A 245 -21.64 -2.00 -8.26
C GLU A 245 -22.78 -2.90 -8.74
N GLU A 246 -22.91 -3.08 -10.06
CA GLU A 246 -23.86 -4.03 -10.64
C GLU A 246 -23.54 -5.47 -10.26
N ALA A 247 -22.27 -5.87 -10.34
CA ALA A 247 -21.84 -7.24 -10.07
C ALA A 247 -21.94 -7.61 -8.58
N PHE A 248 -21.63 -6.69 -7.67
CA PHE A 248 -21.72 -6.87 -6.22
C PHE A 248 -23.12 -6.62 -5.67
N GLY A 249 -23.95 -5.83 -6.36
CA GLY A 249 -25.31 -5.51 -5.95
C GLY A 249 -25.42 -4.40 -4.89
N TYR A 250 -24.34 -3.64 -4.68
CA TYR A 250 -24.31 -2.47 -3.80
C TYR A 250 -23.44 -1.36 -4.39
N THR A 251 -23.68 -0.12 -3.96
CA THR A 251 -22.87 1.04 -4.34
C THR A 251 -21.84 1.34 -3.27
N LEU A 252 -20.70 1.92 -3.66
CA LEU A 252 -19.73 2.39 -2.65
C LEU A 252 -20.34 3.53 -1.82
N PRO A 253 -20.11 3.56 -0.50
CA PRO A 253 -20.63 4.64 0.35
C PRO A 253 -19.96 5.98 0.03
N GLU A 254 -18.72 5.94 -0.45
CA GLU A 254 -17.90 7.10 -0.79
C GLU A 254 -17.21 6.86 -2.13
N LYS A 255 -16.84 7.94 -2.82
CA LYS A 255 -16.02 7.88 -4.03
C LYS A 255 -14.60 7.43 -3.67
N VAL A 256 -13.93 6.76 -4.59
CA VAL A 256 -12.51 6.43 -4.40
C VAL A 256 -11.65 7.68 -4.46
N THR A 257 -10.56 7.69 -3.68
CA THR A 257 -9.50 8.69 -3.84
C THR A 257 -8.53 8.22 -4.91
N LEU A 258 -8.16 9.10 -5.86
CA LEU A 258 -7.26 8.75 -6.96
C LEU A 258 -6.05 9.70 -7.02
N TYR A 259 -4.84 9.17 -6.95
CA TYR A 259 -3.62 9.89 -7.34
C TYR A 259 -3.05 9.30 -8.62
N PHE A 260 -3.05 10.08 -9.70
CA PHE A 260 -2.57 9.65 -11.01
C PHE A 260 -1.44 10.55 -11.50
N ALA A 261 -0.20 10.16 -11.19
CA ALA A 261 1.02 10.87 -11.54
C ALA A 261 1.54 10.49 -12.95
N PHE A 262 2.21 11.44 -13.61
CA PHE A 262 2.85 11.22 -14.90
C PHE A 262 4.34 11.57 -14.88
N GLY A 263 5.20 10.55 -14.89
CA GLY A 263 6.66 10.68 -14.92
C GLY A 263 7.25 11.16 -16.25
N GLY A 264 6.43 11.57 -17.22
CA GLY A 264 6.87 12.06 -18.52
C GLY A 264 7.16 10.98 -19.55
N PHE A 265 7.67 11.39 -20.72
CA PHE A 265 7.86 10.52 -21.88
C PHE A 265 9.30 10.02 -22.06
N ASP A 266 10.22 10.40 -21.18
CA ASP A 266 11.66 10.16 -21.37
C ASP A 266 12.05 8.69 -21.09
N HIS A 267 11.19 7.94 -20.39
CA HIS A 267 11.39 6.51 -20.16
C HIS A 267 11.16 5.71 -21.47
N PRO A 268 12.09 4.86 -21.92
CA PRO A 268 11.87 3.99 -23.07
C PRO A 268 10.75 2.97 -22.82
N GLY A 269 9.89 2.71 -23.81
CA GLY A 269 8.76 1.81 -23.61
C GLY A 269 7.69 2.36 -22.65
N PHE A 270 7.09 1.47 -21.86
CA PHE A 270 6.10 1.77 -20.83
C PHE A 270 6.67 1.43 -19.46
N SER A 271 6.50 2.32 -18.48
CA SER A 271 6.74 2.04 -17.07
C SER A 271 5.48 2.45 -16.30
N PHE A 272 5.11 1.62 -15.34
CA PHE A 272 3.99 1.88 -14.45
C PHE A 272 4.31 1.35 -13.06
N SER A 273 3.74 1.99 -12.05
CA SER A 273 3.65 1.48 -10.68
C SER A 273 2.36 1.99 -10.05
N GLY A 274 1.85 1.27 -9.06
CA GLY A 274 0.62 1.66 -8.40
C GLY A 274 0.13 0.60 -7.41
N SER A 275 -0.84 0.97 -6.60
CA SER A 275 -1.59 0.05 -5.72
C SER A 275 -2.82 0.75 -5.13
N VAL A 276 -3.63 -0.01 -4.40
CA VAL A 276 -4.57 0.49 -3.40
C VAL A 276 -3.91 0.56 -2.04
N ILE A 277 -4.08 1.69 -1.37
CA ILE A 277 -3.67 1.89 0.02
C ILE A 277 -4.90 2.04 0.90
N GLY A 278 -4.90 1.32 2.02
CA GLY A 278 -6.08 1.22 2.87
C GLY A 278 -7.26 0.63 2.08
N SER A 279 -8.44 1.22 2.23
CA SER A 279 -9.68 0.72 1.60
C SER A 279 -10.20 1.58 0.45
N ASN A 280 -9.59 2.74 0.17
CA ASN A 280 -10.20 3.73 -0.73
C ASN A 280 -9.23 4.61 -1.54
N LEU A 281 -7.91 4.49 -1.37
CA LEU A 281 -6.94 5.30 -2.12
C LEU A 281 -6.27 4.47 -3.21
N ILE A 282 -6.55 4.79 -4.47
CA ILE A 282 -5.84 4.23 -5.63
C ILE A 282 -4.73 5.18 -6.05
N VAL A 283 -3.54 4.64 -6.20
CA VAL A 283 -2.36 5.38 -6.64
C VAL A 283 -1.78 4.75 -7.89
N MET A 284 -1.53 5.57 -8.90
CA MET A 284 -0.87 5.17 -10.13
C MET A 284 0.17 6.20 -10.54
N ASN A 285 1.33 5.72 -10.96
CA ASN A 285 2.33 6.49 -11.68
C ASN A 285 2.60 5.81 -13.02
N VAL A 286 2.52 6.56 -14.11
CA VAL A 286 2.88 6.06 -15.45
C VAL A 286 3.95 6.93 -16.08
N SER A 287 4.80 6.31 -16.89
CA SER A 287 5.77 7.05 -17.68
C SER A 287 6.13 6.29 -18.96
N GLY A 288 6.66 7.03 -19.92
CA GLY A 288 7.38 6.49 -21.05
C GLY A 288 6.83 6.86 -22.43
N GLU A 289 7.67 6.65 -23.43
CA GLU A 289 7.47 7.17 -24.78
C GLU A 289 6.21 6.61 -25.45
N VAL A 290 5.78 5.39 -25.10
CA VAL A 290 4.63 4.73 -25.75
C VAL A 290 3.30 5.43 -25.42
N LEU A 291 3.26 6.20 -24.33
CA LEU A 291 2.09 6.97 -23.91
C LEU A 291 1.79 8.13 -24.87
N ARG A 292 2.71 8.49 -25.77
CA ARG A 292 2.45 9.49 -26.82
C ARG A 292 1.37 9.06 -27.80
N ASP A 293 1.40 7.78 -28.18
CA ASP A 293 0.48 7.18 -29.13
C ASP A 293 -0.66 6.43 -28.44
N TYR A 294 -0.51 6.15 -27.14
CA TYR A 294 -1.47 5.47 -26.25
C TYR A 294 -2.20 4.30 -26.95
N PRO A 295 -1.45 3.28 -27.40
CA PRO A 295 -2.03 2.18 -28.15
C PRO A 295 -3.00 1.36 -27.27
N SER A 296 -3.92 0.64 -27.91
CA SER A 296 -4.99 -0.09 -27.22
C SER A 296 -4.47 -1.04 -26.12
N ALA A 297 -3.35 -1.73 -26.35
CA ALA A 297 -2.74 -2.61 -25.36
C ALA A 297 -2.32 -1.87 -24.07
N ILE A 298 -1.81 -0.64 -24.19
CA ILE A 298 -1.45 0.18 -23.02
C ILE A 298 -2.71 0.72 -22.34
N ARG A 299 -3.73 1.10 -23.12
CA ARG A 299 -5.05 1.47 -22.57
C ARG A 299 -5.69 0.33 -21.79
N GLU A 300 -5.76 -0.86 -22.39
CA GLU A 300 -6.28 -2.08 -21.77
C GLU A 300 -5.55 -2.39 -20.47
N HIS A 301 -4.22 -2.26 -20.44
CA HIS A 301 -3.44 -2.51 -19.25
C HIS A 301 -3.66 -1.47 -18.13
N ILE A 302 -3.74 -0.17 -18.45
CA ILE A 302 -4.05 0.88 -17.46
C ILE A 302 -5.45 0.67 -16.88
N LEU A 303 -6.44 0.39 -17.74
CA LEU A 303 -7.81 0.16 -17.28
C LEU A 303 -7.95 -1.17 -16.53
N TRP A 304 -7.13 -2.17 -16.88
CA TRP A 304 -7.05 -3.40 -16.12
C TRP A 304 -6.52 -3.17 -14.72
N PHE A 305 -5.49 -2.35 -14.56
CA PHE A 305 -5.01 -1.96 -13.23
C PHE A 305 -6.13 -1.29 -12.43
N PHE A 306 -6.84 -0.31 -13.00
CA PHE A 306 -7.94 0.35 -12.28
C PHE A 306 -9.07 -0.61 -11.92
N ALA A 307 -9.35 -1.60 -12.78
CA ALA A 307 -10.30 -2.64 -12.46
C ALA A 307 -9.78 -3.56 -11.33
N HIS A 308 -8.51 -3.98 -11.37
CA HIS A 308 -7.87 -4.78 -10.32
C HIS A 308 -7.92 -4.08 -8.95
N GLU A 309 -7.45 -2.85 -8.90
CA GLU A 309 -7.49 -2.02 -7.69
C GLU A 309 -8.94 -1.72 -7.26
N GLY A 310 -9.84 -1.49 -8.22
CA GLY A 310 -11.26 -1.38 -7.95
C GLY A 310 -11.82 -2.64 -7.29
N ALA A 311 -11.40 -3.85 -7.69
CA ALA A 311 -11.81 -5.08 -7.04
C ALA A 311 -11.45 -5.06 -5.56
N HIS A 312 -10.22 -4.70 -5.20
CA HIS A 312 -9.77 -4.60 -3.80
C HIS A 312 -10.64 -3.67 -2.95
N VAL A 313 -11.10 -2.55 -3.51
CA VAL A 313 -12.04 -1.64 -2.83
C VAL A 313 -13.34 -2.37 -2.47
N PHE A 314 -13.97 -3.10 -3.40
CA PHE A 314 -15.21 -3.86 -3.13
C PHE A 314 -14.96 -5.09 -2.26
N GLN A 315 -13.78 -5.70 -2.36
CA GLN A 315 -13.39 -6.81 -1.49
C GLN A 315 -13.26 -6.37 -0.02
N GLY A 316 -12.79 -5.13 0.21
CA GLY A 316 -12.54 -4.57 1.54
C GLY A 316 -13.78 -4.07 2.31
N VAL A 317 -14.92 -3.84 1.65
CA VAL A 317 -16.12 -3.22 2.28
C VAL A 317 -16.65 -3.99 3.49
N GLU A 318 -16.50 -5.31 3.53
CA GLU A 318 -16.98 -6.16 4.66
C GLU A 318 -15.84 -6.75 5.52
N GLY A 319 -14.62 -6.22 5.43
CA GLY A 319 -13.54 -6.57 6.37
C GLY A 319 -12.82 -7.90 6.09
N ALA A 320 -12.94 -8.43 4.87
CA ALA A 320 -11.99 -9.43 4.37
C ALA A 320 -10.64 -8.74 4.13
N MET A 321 -9.85 -8.61 5.19
CA MET A 321 -8.50 -8.02 5.13
C MET A 321 -7.55 -8.97 4.38
N PRO A 322 -6.58 -8.47 3.58
CA PRO A 322 -5.70 -9.32 2.78
C PRO A 322 -5.07 -10.47 3.58
N GLY A 323 -5.09 -11.67 3.00
CA GLY A 323 -4.44 -12.84 3.58
C GLY A 323 -2.93 -12.61 3.60
N LEU A 324 -2.29 -12.86 4.75
CA LEU A 324 -0.86 -12.69 4.90
C LEU A 324 -0.10 -13.89 4.32
N GLY A 325 1.03 -13.64 3.65
CA GLY A 325 1.93 -14.71 3.22
C GLY A 325 1.33 -15.61 2.13
N GLY A 326 1.29 -16.92 2.38
CA GLY A 326 0.88 -17.93 1.38
C GLY A 326 -0.59 -17.87 0.95
N ASP A 327 -1.43 -17.06 1.61
CA ASP A 327 -2.86 -16.94 1.31
C ASP A 327 -3.20 -15.71 0.45
N SER A 328 -2.22 -14.88 0.07
CA SER A 328 -2.50 -13.65 -0.70
C SER A 328 -3.09 -13.93 -2.10
N TRP A 329 -2.96 -15.16 -2.62
CA TRP A 329 -3.61 -15.59 -3.87
C TRP A 329 -5.13 -15.45 -3.84
N ILE A 330 -5.75 -15.50 -2.66
CA ILE A 330 -7.20 -15.40 -2.49
C ILE A 330 -7.68 -14.01 -2.95
N HIS A 331 -7.03 -12.95 -2.48
CA HIS A 331 -7.36 -11.57 -2.85
C HIS A 331 -6.84 -11.22 -4.24
N GLU A 332 -5.54 -11.40 -4.47
CA GLU A 332 -4.90 -10.95 -5.71
C GLU A 332 -5.37 -11.73 -6.93
N GLY A 333 -5.59 -13.04 -6.77
CA GLY A 333 -6.11 -13.88 -7.85
C GLY A 333 -7.56 -13.57 -8.19
N SER A 334 -8.43 -13.43 -7.19
CA SER A 334 -9.83 -13.07 -7.44
C SER A 334 -9.96 -11.66 -8.03
N ALA A 335 -9.12 -10.70 -7.59
CA ALA A 335 -9.05 -9.36 -8.16
C ALA A 335 -8.69 -9.41 -9.66
N ASN A 336 -7.70 -10.22 -10.06
CA ASN A 336 -7.37 -10.46 -11.47
C ASN A 336 -8.55 -11.00 -12.28
N THR A 337 -9.24 -12.02 -11.75
CA THR A 337 -10.40 -12.63 -12.41
C THR A 337 -11.52 -11.60 -12.58
N MET A 338 -11.82 -10.84 -11.51
CA MET A 338 -12.84 -9.79 -11.53
C MET A 338 -12.49 -8.67 -12.51
N ALA A 339 -11.23 -8.21 -12.52
CA ALA A 339 -10.77 -7.14 -13.41
C ALA A 339 -10.97 -7.53 -14.87
N THR A 340 -10.56 -8.74 -15.24
CA THR A 340 -10.77 -9.31 -16.57
C THR A 340 -12.25 -9.35 -16.93
N GLN A 341 -13.12 -9.77 -16.02
CA GLN A 341 -14.56 -9.79 -16.26
C GLN A 341 -15.15 -8.38 -16.44
N ILE A 342 -14.75 -7.39 -15.64
CA ILE A 342 -15.23 -6.00 -15.78
C ILE A 342 -14.79 -5.39 -17.12
N LEU A 343 -13.54 -5.59 -17.55
CA LEU A 343 -13.06 -5.08 -18.84
C LEU A 343 -13.85 -5.67 -20.02
N MET A 344 -14.22 -6.95 -19.92
CA MET A 344 -15.06 -7.61 -20.92
C MET A 344 -16.49 -7.09 -20.90
N ARG A 345 -17.09 -6.88 -19.71
CA ARG A 345 -18.45 -6.34 -19.54
C ARG A 345 -18.57 -4.90 -20.03
N THR A 346 -17.57 -4.07 -19.77
CA THR A 346 -17.52 -2.65 -20.19
C THR A 346 -17.17 -2.49 -21.68
N GLY A 347 -16.73 -3.55 -22.35
CA GLY A 347 -16.30 -3.52 -23.75
C GLY A 347 -14.96 -2.81 -23.97
N VAL A 348 -14.21 -2.54 -22.90
CA VAL A 348 -12.82 -2.06 -22.96
C VAL A 348 -11.92 -3.12 -23.58
N ALA A 349 -12.13 -4.38 -23.20
CA ALA A 349 -11.43 -5.54 -23.73
C ALA A 349 -12.35 -6.40 -24.59
N GLY A 350 -11.74 -7.13 -25.52
CA GLY A 350 -12.42 -8.12 -26.37
C GLY A 350 -11.92 -9.54 -26.14
N PRO A 351 -12.49 -10.55 -26.83
CA PRO A 351 -12.15 -11.96 -26.62
C PRO A 351 -10.65 -12.28 -26.78
N SER A 352 -9.93 -11.55 -27.63
CA SER A 352 -8.48 -11.72 -27.80
C SER A 352 -7.68 -11.31 -26.58
N TYR A 353 -8.13 -10.30 -25.84
CA TYR A 353 -7.50 -9.88 -24.59
C TYR A 353 -7.71 -10.95 -23.52
N GLN A 354 -8.96 -11.40 -23.34
CA GLN A 354 -9.28 -12.46 -22.39
C GLN A 354 -8.48 -13.75 -22.65
N LEU A 355 -8.29 -14.11 -23.92
CA LEU A 355 -7.46 -15.24 -24.32
C LEU A 355 -5.97 -15.01 -24.01
N SER A 356 -5.48 -13.79 -24.19
CA SER A 356 -4.10 -13.42 -23.84
C SER A 356 -3.87 -13.54 -22.34
N GLU A 357 -4.78 -13.02 -21.52
CA GLU A 357 -4.69 -13.10 -20.05
C GLU A 357 -4.76 -14.54 -19.56
N LEU A 358 -5.66 -15.37 -20.10
CA LEU A 358 -5.70 -16.80 -19.74
C LEU A 358 -4.38 -17.52 -20.04
N ASN A 359 -3.79 -17.28 -21.22
CA ASN A 359 -2.50 -17.89 -21.55
C ASN A 359 -1.37 -17.36 -20.68
N ARG A 360 -1.36 -16.05 -20.37
CA ARG A 360 -0.38 -15.44 -19.48
C ARG A 360 -0.47 -16.06 -18.08
N ALA A 361 -1.67 -16.16 -17.51
CA ALA A 361 -1.89 -16.78 -16.21
C ALA A 361 -1.45 -18.25 -16.20
N LEU A 362 -1.74 -19.01 -17.27
CA LEU A 362 -1.26 -20.39 -17.43
C LEU A 362 0.27 -20.49 -17.47
N ASP A 363 0.95 -19.61 -18.22
CA ASP A 363 2.41 -19.60 -18.33
C ASP A 363 3.07 -19.23 -17.00
N GLU A 364 2.60 -18.16 -16.35
CA GLU A 364 3.15 -17.64 -15.10
C GLU A 364 2.88 -18.58 -13.91
N CYS A 365 1.65 -19.09 -13.79
CA CYS A 365 1.31 -20.03 -12.73
C CYS A 365 2.10 -21.34 -12.89
N ALA A 366 2.17 -21.90 -14.10
CA ALA A 366 2.94 -23.12 -14.35
C ALA A 366 4.43 -22.94 -14.03
N ALA A 367 5.00 -21.77 -14.34
CA ALA A 367 6.38 -21.46 -14.01
C ALA A 367 6.61 -21.39 -12.49
N GLY A 368 5.70 -20.74 -11.74
CA GLY A 368 5.79 -20.67 -10.27
C GLY A 368 5.60 -22.04 -9.60
N LEU A 369 4.61 -22.82 -10.03
CA LEU A 369 4.34 -24.15 -9.48
C LEU A 369 5.44 -25.18 -9.77
N ALA A 370 6.36 -24.89 -10.69
CA ALA A 370 7.57 -25.70 -10.87
C ALA A 370 8.51 -25.65 -9.66
N GLU A 371 8.37 -24.65 -8.78
CA GLU A 371 9.16 -24.48 -7.56
C GLU A 371 8.52 -25.12 -6.33
N GLY A 372 7.21 -25.36 -6.35
CA GLY A 372 6.46 -25.98 -5.25
C GLY A 372 4.95 -25.74 -5.31
N PRO A 373 4.18 -26.29 -4.37
CA PRO A 373 2.74 -26.03 -4.25
C PRO A 373 2.46 -24.56 -3.88
N LEU A 374 1.32 -24.01 -4.33
CA LEU A 374 1.02 -22.57 -4.19
C LEU A 374 1.13 -22.06 -2.75
N THR A 375 0.62 -22.81 -1.78
CA THR A 375 0.64 -22.42 -0.35
C THR A 375 2.04 -22.33 0.26
N SER A 376 3.07 -22.84 -0.43
CA SER A 376 4.48 -22.75 -0.02
C SER A 376 5.24 -21.62 -0.71
N LEU A 377 4.62 -20.96 -1.69
CA LEU A 377 5.23 -19.92 -2.50
C LEU A 377 4.87 -18.52 -1.98
N ALA A 378 5.52 -17.51 -2.55
CA ALA A 378 5.23 -16.11 -2.28
C ALA A 378 5.38 -15.28 -3.56
N GLY A 379 4.76 -14.10 -3.57
CA GLY A 379 4.93 -13.10 -4.63
C GLY A 379 4.05 -13.34 -5.85
N GLN A 380 4.59 -13.06 -7.03
CA GLN A 380 3.82 -12.89 -8.29
C GLN A 380 3.01 -14.13 -8.71
N VAL A 381 3.41 -15.33 -8.27
CA VAL A 381 2.66 -16.56 -8.56
C VAL A 381 1.23 -16.54 -8.00
N HIS A 382 0.99 -15.82 -6.90
CA HIS A 382 -0.33 -15.69 -6.27
C HIS A 382 -1.36 -15.05 -7.21
N TYR A 383 -0.94 -14.08 -8.01
CA TYR A 383 -1.80 -13.39 -8.98
C TYR A 383 -2.26 -14.35 -10.08
N ALA A 384 -1.32 -15.03 -10.72
CA ALA A 384 -1.61 -15.92 -11.85
C ALA A 384 -2.33 -17.21 -11.43
N CYS A 385 -1.85 -17.88 -10.37
CA CYS A 385 -2.49 -19.12 -9.91
C CYS A 385 -3.85 -18.87 -9.28
N GLY A 386 -3.99 -17.79 -8.49
CA GLY A 386 -5.28 -17.44 -7.92
C GLY A 386 -6.31 -17.11 -9.00
N ASP A 387 -5.93 -16.37 -10.05
CA ASP A 387 -6.82 -16.10 -11.19
C ASP A 387 -7.34 -17.39 -11.84
N LEU A 388 -6.45 -18.37 -12.05
CA LEU A 388 -6.84 -19.68 -12.59
C LEU A 388 -7.73 -20.46 -11.63
N ILE A 389 -7.47 -20.44 -10.32
CA ILE A 389 -8.30 -21.13 -9.31
C ILE A 389 -9.72 -20.54 -9.29
N PHE A 390 -9.86 -19.21 -9.23
CA PHE A 390 -11.16 -18.57 -9.27
C PHE A 390 -11.87 -18.76 -10.61
N THR A 391 -11.13 -18.78 -11.72
CA THR A 391 -11.67 -19.15 -13.03
C THR A 391 -12.19 -20.58 -13.05
N MET A 392 -11.44 -21.56 -12.51
CA MET A 392 -11.88 -22.96 -12.40
C MET A 392 -13.13 -23.08 -11.52
N ALA A 393 -13.13 -22.45 -10.34
CA ALA A 393 -14.26 -22.49 -9.41
C ALA A 393 -15.51 -21.89 -10.05
N ALA A 394 -15.43 -20.66 -10.58
CA ALA A 394 -16.56 -19.99 -11.23
C ALA A 394 -17.07 -20.77 -12.45
N THR A 395 -16.18 -21.29 -13.29
CA THR A 395 -16.57 -22.09 -14.47
C THR A 395 -17.26 -23.40 -14.09
N SER A 396 -16.97 -23.95 -12.90
CA SER A 396 -17.60 -25.17 -12.40
C SER A 396 -19.05 -24.98 -11.99
N LEU A 397 -19.45 -23.75 -11.65
CA LEU A 397 -20.77 -23.38 -11.18
C LEU A 397 -21.70 -23.02 -12.35
N GLU A 398 -22.95 -23.51 -12.34
CA GLU A 398 -23.88 -23.31 -13.46
C GLU A 398 -24.53 -21.92 -13.46
N HIS A 399 -24.69 -21.30 -12.29
CA HIS A 399 -25.47 -20.07 -12.09
C HIS A 399 -24.79 -19.05 -11.16
N SER A 400 -23.48 -19.19 -10.98
CA SER A 400 -22.71 -18.32 -10.08
C SER A 400 -21.43 -17.87 -10.78
N ASP A 401 -20.96 -16.68 -10.44
CA ASP A 401 -19.69 -16.15 -10.92
C ASP A 401 -18.71 -15.86 -9.76
N VAL A 402 -17.58 -15.23 -10.08
CA VAL A 402 -16.55 -14.88 -9.09
C VAL A 402 -17.08 -13.92 -8.01
N TYR A 403 -18.07 -13.09 -8.33
CA TYR A 403 -18.66 -12.15 -7.38
C TYR A 403 -19.60 -12.87 -6.41
N ASP A 404 -20.34 -13.89 -6.87
CA ASP A 404 -21.09 -14.79 -5.99
C ASP A 404 -20.16 -15.55 -5.03
N ILE A 405 -19.05 -16.05 -5.55
CA ILE A 405 -18.02 -16.72 -4.75
C ILE A 405 -17.48 -15.78 -3.67
N TRP A 406 -17.14 -14.56 -4.06
CA TRP A 406 -16.60 -13.60 -3.11
C TRP A 406 -17.60 -13.19 -2.02
N ARG A 407 -18.87 -13.02 -2.37
CA ARG A 407 -19.93 -12.74 -1.37
C ARG A 407 -20.11 -13.91 -0.39
N ALA A 408 -20.08 -15.15 -0.88
CA ALA A 408 -20.14 -16.33 -0.02
C ALA A 408 -18.92 -16.39 0.91
N PHE A 409 -17.73 -16.05 0.39
CA PHE A 409 -16.52 -15.95 1.17
C PHE A 409 -16.58 -14.85 2.25
N GLN A 410 -17.01 -13.63 1.91
CA GLN A 410 -17.22 -12.55 2.89
C GLN A 410 -18.20 -12.96 4.00
N ALA A 411 -19.29 -13.64 3.65
CA ALA A 411 -20.23 -14.17 4.63
C ALA A 411 -19.56 -15.19 5.57
N ALA A 412 -18.75 -16.11 5.03
CA ALA A 412 -18.02 -17.09 5.82
C ALA A 412 -16.97 -16.44 6.74
N VAL A 413 -16.27 -15.40 6.26
CA VAL A 413 -15.33 -14.60 7.08
C VAL A 413 -16.04 -13.89 8.22
N ALA A 414 -17.20 -13.28 7.96
CA ALA A 414 -17.99 -12.58 8.97
C ALA A 414 -18.51 -13.54 10.06
N GLU A 415 -18.80 -14.80 9.70
CA GLU A 415 -19.17 -15.84 10.65
C GLU A 415 -17.98 -16.36 11.48
N ASN A 416 -16.74 -16.17 11.01
CA ASN A 416 -15.50 -16.65 11.65
C ASN A 416 -14.96 -15.70 12.76
N GLU A 417 -15.81 -14.82 13.30
CA GLU A 417 -15.60 -13.95 14.48
C GLU A 417 -14.21 -13.23 14.59
N GLY A 418 -13.55 -12.94 13.45
CA GLY A 418 -12.28 -12.21 13.43
C GLY A 418 -11.01 -13.05 13.54
N GLU A 419 -11.07 -14.38 13.33
CA GLU A 419 -9.89 -15.25 13.24
C GLU A 419 -9.09 -15.10 11.91
N GLY A 420 -9.47 -14.13 11.07
CA GLY A 420 -8.95 -14.00 9.71
C GLY A 420 -9.49 -15.09 8.79
N PHE A 421 -8.87 -15.24 7.62
CA PHE A 421 -9.14 -16.36 6.72
C PHE A 421 -7.84 -16.97 6.24
N ASP A 422 -7.96 -18.19 5.74
CA ASP A 422 -6.88 -18.97 5.15
C ASP A 422 -7.38 -19.68 3.89
N THR A 423 -6.47 -20.39 3.23
CA THR A 423 -6.80 -21.26 2.10
C THR A 423 -7.90 -22.29 2.43
N ALA A 424 -8.00 -22.79 3.67
CA ALA A 424 -9.00 -23.79 4.01
C ALA A 424 -10.42 -23.22 3.97
N LEU A 425 -10.62 -21.98 4.42
CA LEU A 425 -11.92 -21.32 4.40
C LEU A 425 -12.44 -21.11 2.97
N VAL A 426 -11.59 -20.65 2.05
CA VAL A 426 -12.02 -20.43 0.67
C VAL A 426 -12.33 -21.76 -0.04
N VAL A 427 -11.56 -22.83 0.24
CA VAL A 427 -11.83 -24.17 -0.27
C VAL A 427 -13.18 -24.70 0.26
N SER A 428 -13.51 -24.48 1.53
CA SER A 428 -14.83 -24.84 2.05
C SER A 428 -15.96 -24.06 1.40
N VAL A 429 -15.75 -22.77 1.07
CA VAL A 429 -16.73 -21.97 0.33
C VAL A 429 -16.94 -22.54 -1.08
N PHE A 430 -15.88 -22.96 -1.77
CA PHE A 430 -16.01 -23.63 -3.07
C PHE A 430 -16.84 -24.93 -2.96
N GLU A 431 -16.58 -25.75 -1.95
CA GLU A 431 -17.35 -26.98 -1.69
C GLU A 431 -18.82 -26.69 -1.42
N GLU A 432 -19.12 -25.74 -0.53
CA GLU A 432 -20.49 -25.37 -0.14
C GLU A 432 -21.30 -24.78 -1.30
N MET A 433 -20.65 -24.00 -2.16
CA MET A 433 -21.27 -23.46 -3.37
C MET A 433 -21.51 -24.52 -4.46
N GLY A 434 -20.93 -25.71 -4.31
CA GLY A 434 -21.14 -26.84 -5.21
C GLY A 434 -20.18 -26.88 -6.39
N VAL A 435 -18.95 -26.37 -6.23
CA VAL A 435 -17.86 -26.65 -7.18
C VAL A 435 -17.73 -28.17 -7.32
N LYS A 436 -17.66 -28.67 -8.56
CA LYS A 436 -17.67 -30.11 -8.84
C LYS A 436 -16.50 -30.80 -8.12
N PRO A 437 -16.68 -32.00 -7.54
CA PRO A 437 -15.61 -32.70 -6.82
C PRO A 437 -14.29 -32.82 -7.60
N ASP A 438 -14.36 -33.18 -8.89
CA ASP A 438 -13.17 -33.31 -9.74
C ASP A 438 -12.47 -31.94 -9.99
N THR A 439 -13.22 -30.83 -9.96
CA THR A 439 -12.64 -29.48 -10.04
C THR A 439 -11.98 -29.10 -8.71
N LEU A 440 -12.62 -29.44 -7.59
CA LEU A 440 -12.07 -29.19 -6.26
C LEU A 440 -10.76 -29.96 -6.06
N GLU A 441 -10.69 -31.23 -6.49
CA GLU A 441 -9.46 -32.04 -6.48
C GLU A 441 -8.33 -31.38 -7.30
N ALA A 442 -8.64 -30.81 -8.46
CA ALA A 442 -7.67 -30.09 -9.27
C ALA A 442 -7.18 -28.79 -8.59
N ILE A 443 -8.09 -28.07 -7.93
CA ILE A 443 -7.75 -26.87 -7.14
C ILE A 443 -6.91 -27.22 -5.91
N GLU A 444 -7.17 -28.34 -5.24
CA GLU A 444 -6.37 -28.80 -4.09
C GLU A 444 -4.97 -29.25 -4.53
N ALA A 445 -4.84 -29.90 -5.69
CA ALA A 445 -3.54 -30.27 -6.26
C ALA A 445 -2.66 -29.03 -6.51
N VAL A 446 -3.17 -28.09 -7.31
CA VAL A 446 -3.07 -26.63 -7.06
C VAL A 446 -2.26 -26.14 -5.86
N LEU A 447 -2.97 -26.17 -4.74
CA LEU A 447 -2.65 -25.52 -3.50
C LEU A 447 -1.60 -26.28 -2.68
N TYR A 448 -1.62 -27.60 -2.74
CA TYR A 448 -0.95 -28.44 -1.73
C TYR A 448 0.04 -29.46 -2.31
N GLU A 449 -0.03 -29.77 -3.61
CA GLU A 449 0.79 -30.81 -4.22
C GLU A 449 1.90 -30.25 -5.14
N PRO A 450 3.10 -30.84 -5.12
CA PRO A 450 4.10 -30.57 -6.14
C PRO A 450 3.69 -31.24 -7.45
N LEU A 451 3.41 -30.45 -8.48
CA LEU A 451 2.92 -30.93 -9.77
C LEU A 451 4.07 -31.38 -10.67
N SER A 452 3.86 -32.47 -11.39
CA SER A 452 4.90 -33.08 -12.24
C SER A 452 5.01 -32.41 -13.62
N ASP A 453 3.87 -31.91 -14.12
CA ASP A 453 3.76 -31.06 -15.29
C ASP A 453 2.72 -29.97 -14.99
N PRO A 454 3.12 -28.88 -14.29
CA PRO A 454 2.17 -27.88 -13.81
C PRO A 454 1.26 -27.33 -14.91
N ARG A 455 1.80 -27.11 -16.12
CA ARG A 455 1.00 -26.61 -17.24
C ARG A 455 -0.08 -27.60 -17.66
N ALA A 456 0.28 -28.87 -17.85
CA ALA A 456 -0.68 -29.88 -18.28
C ALA A 456 -1.78 -30.09 -17.23
N GLU A 457 -1.42 -30.04 -15.94
CA GLU A 457 -2.33 -30.22 -14.82
C GLU A 457 -3.28 -29.01 -14.66
N LEU A 458 -2.78 -27.78 -14.78
CA LEU A 458 -3.62 -26.55 -14.81
C LEU A 458 -4.62 -26.58 -15.97
N VAL A 459 -4.16 -26.95 -17.17
CA VAL A 459 -5.03 -27.11 -18.33
C VAL A 459 -6.12 -28.14 -18.05
N ALA A 460 -5.75 -29.31 -17.52
CA ALA A 460 -6.70 -30.37 -17.20
C ALA A 460 -7.75 -29.90 -16.17
N GLY A 461 -7.33 -29.14 -15.14
CA GLY A 461 -8.23 -28.53 -14.16
C GLY A 461 -9.26 -27.60 -14.80
N LEU A 462 -8.84 -26.72 -15.72
CA LEU A 462 -9.75 -25.86 -16.48
C LEU A 462 -10.74 -26.68 -17.32
N VAL A 463 -10.30 -27.74 -18.01
CA VAL A 463 -11.21 -28.61 -18.77
C VAL A 463 -12.26 -29.24 -17.86
N THR A 464 -11.82 -29.77 -16.71
CA THR A 464 -12.68 -30.43 -15.72
C THR A 464 -13.71 -29.46 -15.12
N SER A 465 -13.35 -28.19 -14.95
CA SER A 465 -14.30 -27.16 -14.51
C SER A 465 -15.47 -26.98 -15.50
N GLY A 466 -15.21 -27.18 -16.79
CA GLY A 466 -16.20 -26.99 -17.86
C GLY A 466 -15.71 -26.06 -18.96
N LEU A 467 -14.48 -25.54 -18.87
CA LEU A 467 -13.90 -24.69 -19.91
C LEU A 467 -13.64 -25.50 -21.18
N THR A 468 -14.41 -25.21 -22.21
CA THR A 468 -14.16 -25.77 -23.56
C THR A 468 -13.11 -24.92 -24.27
N HIS A 469 -12.16 -25.54 -24.96
CA HIS A 469 -11.01 -24.81 -25.53
C HIS A 469 -10.39 -25.52 -26.75
N HIS A 470 -9.55 -24.77 -27.47
CA HIS A 470 -8.70 -25.26 -28.54
C HIS A 470 -7.23 -24.89 -28.33
N PHE A 471 -6.31 -25.83 -28.54
CA PHE A 471 -4.86 -25.57 -28.44
C PHE A 471 -4.19 -25.48 -29.81
N ASN A 472 -3.13 -24.66 -29.91
CA ASN A 472 -2.18 -24.73 -31.03
C ASN A 472 -1.07 -25.77 -30.79
N ASP A 473 -0.22 -25.99 -31.79
CA ASP A 473 0.94 -26.91 -31.71
C ASP A 473 1.98 -26.50 -30.64
N ALA A 474 1.92 -25.27 -30.14
CA ALA A 474 2.75 -24.76 -29.06
C ALA A 474 2.10 -24.91 -27.67
N GLY A 475 0.92 -25.55 -27.58
CA GLY A 475 0.21 -25.76 -26.32
C GLY A 475 -0.41 -24.49 -25.73
N GLN A 476 -0.66 -23.47 -26.55
CA GLN A 476 -1.40 -22.26 -26.14
C GLN A 476 -2.86 -22.39 -26.48
N VAL A 477 -3.73 -21.90 -25.61
CA VAL A 477 -5.17 -21.78 -25.86
C VAL A 477 -5.35 -20.77 -27.00
N THR A 478 -6.12 -21.13 -28.02
CA THR A 478 -6.41 -20.32 -29.21
C THR A 478 -7.86 -19.84 -29.29
N ASP A 479 -8.75 -20.48 -28.52
CA ASP A 479 -10.14 -20.10 -28.32
C ASP A 479 -10.69 -20.85 -27.08
N PHE A 480 -11.67 -20.28 -26.39
CA PHE A 480 -12.37 -20.95 -25.29
C PHE A 480 -13.80 -20.44 -25.09
N GLN A 481 -14.64 -21.28 -24.47
CA GLN A 481 -15.98 -20.92 -23.99
C GLN A 481 -16.18 -21.46 -22.58
N THR A 482 -16.66 -20.60 -21.70
CA THR A 482 -17.24 -21.00 -20.41
C THR A 482 -18.68 -21.50 -20.62
N PRO A 483 -19.18 -22.41 -19.76
CA PRO A 483 -20.52 -22.99 -19.86
C PRO A 483 -21.69 -21.99 -19.98
#